data_AF-A0A1H2W731-F1
#
_entry.id   AF-A0A1H2W731-F1
#
_cell.length_a   1.000
_cell.length_b   1.000
_cell.length_c   1.000
_cell.angle_alpha   90.00
_cell.angle_beta   90.00
_cell.angle_gamma   90.00
#
_symmetry.space_group_name_H-M   'P 1'
#
loop_
_entity.id
_entity.type
_entity.pdbx_description
1 polymer ?
#
loop_
_entity_poly.entity_id
_entity_poly.type
_entity_poly.pdbx_seq_one_letter_code
_entity_poly.pdbx_strand_id
1 'polypeptide(L)'
;MDDGENFRSIVANDDKLKARWEAVSSKIMADSSRLLGVELSREDVVAMPSARIATLTDAALSESYLDEIKQLEAAQEQVRKNEVREALEAGEEQAHAELARLSPTERMSKARELGLTGGTPMAEPSSIADEATLLRRLLTLSPSERIAKGRAWGLIK
;
A
#
# COMPACT_ATOMS: atom_id res chain seq x y z
N MET A 1 -2.20 -14.25 30.55
CA MET A 1 -2.38 -15.36 29.60
C MET A 1 -3.03 -14.72 28.40
N ASP A 2 -2.38 -14.75 27.23
CA ASP A 2 -2.92 -14.08 26.05
C ASP A 2 -4.16 -14.84 25.56
N ASP A 3 -5.31 -14.15 25.50
CA ASP A 3 -6.57 -14.73 25.05
C ASP A 3 -6.45 -15.29 23.62
N GLY A 4 -5.55 -14.72 22.81
CA GLY A 4 -5.23 -15.22 21.47
C GLY A 4 -4.53 -16.58 21.48
N GLU A 5 -3.59 -16.82 22.39
CA GLU A 5 -2.89 -18.10 22.52
C GLU A 5 -3.83 -19.22 22.98
N ASN A 6 -4.71 -18.92 23.94
CA ASN A 6 -5.70 -19.88 24.42
C ASN A 6 -6.70 -20.26 23.31
N PHE A 7 -7.17 -19.28 22.54
CA PHE A 7 -8.03 -19.51 21.38
C PHE A 7 -7.36 -20.41 20.32
N ARG A 8 -6.10 -20.12 19.97
CA ARG A 8 -5.35 -20.95 19.02
C ARG A 8 -5.20 -22.39 19.49
N SER A 9 -4.95 -22.60 20.78
CA SER A 9 -4.88 -23.94 21.37
C SER A 9 -6.21 -24.69 21.26
N ILE A 10 -7.34 -24.03 21.55
CA ILE A 10 -8.68 -24.62 21.44
C ILE A 10 -8.99 -25.00 19.99
N VAL A 11 -8.75 -24.10 19.04
CA VAL A 11 -8.98 -24.35 17.61
C VAL A 11 -8.05 -25.45 17.09
N ALA A 12 -6.80 -25.52 17.53
CA ALA A 12 -5.86 -26.55 17.09
C ALA A 12 -6.29 -27.98 17.46
N ASN A 13 -7.04 -28.13 18.55
CA ASN A 13 -7.49 -29.42 19.08
C ASN A 13 -8.83 -29.92 18.52
N ASP A 14 -9.58 -29.10 17.77
CA ASP A 14 -10.88 -29.46 17.18
C ASP A 14 -10.95 -29.08 15.70
N ASP A 15 -11.00 -30.09 14.82
CA ASP A 15 -11.04 -29.90 13.38
C ASP A 15 -12.32 -29.18 12.89
N LYS A 16 -13.44 -29.30 13.63
CA LYS A 16 -14.68 -28.55 13.32
C LYS A 16 -14.50 -27.06 13.62
N LEU A 17 -13.75 -26.72 14.67
CA LEU A 17 -13.41 -25.33 14.97
C LEU A 17 -12.40 -24.75 13.98
N LYS A 18 -11.45 -25.55 13.48
CA LYS A 18 -10.53 -25.12 12.40
C LYS A 18 -11.28 -24.72 11.14
N ALA A 19 -12.17 -25.58 10.65
CA ALA A 19 -12.94 -25.30 9.44
C ALA A 19 -13.80 -24.03 9.59
N ARG A 20 -14.39 -23.83 10.78
CA ARG A 20 -15.15 -22.61 11.09
C ARG A 20 -14.27 -21.37 11.15
N TRP A 21 -13.12 -21.47 11.81
CA TRP A 21 -12.14 -20.39 11.86
C TRP A 21 -11.68 -19.96 10.46
N GLU A 22 -11.40 -20.93 9.58
CA GLU A 22 -11.02 -20.63 8.19
C GLU A 22 -12.14 -19.91 7.44
N ALA A 23 -13.40 -20.35 7.60
CA ALA A 23 -14.54 -19.69 6.96
C ALA A 23 -14.76 -18.26 7.49
N VAL A 24 -14.70 -18.07 8.81
CA VAL A 24 -14.87 -16.76 9.46
C VAL A 24 -13.74 -15.81 9.08
N SER A 25 -12.48 -16.24 9.20
CA SER A 25 -11.32 -15.42 8.86
C SER A 25 -11.29 -15.05 7.38
N SER A 26 -11.59 -15.99 6.48
CA SER A 26 -11.64 -15.70 5.05
C SER A 26 -12.76 -14.70 4.71
N LYS A 27 -13.91 -14.80 5.37
CA LYS A 27 -15.01 -13.83 5.18
C LYS A 27 -14.61 -12.44 5.67
N ILE A 28 -14.04 -12.34 6.87
CA ILE A 28 -13.61 -11.07 7.46
C ILE A 28 -12.54 -10.40 6.59
N MET A 29 -11.54 -11.15 6.13
CA MET A 29 -10.49 -10.64 5.23
C MET A 29 -11.05 -10.19 3.87
N ALA A 30 -12.01 -10.94 3.32
CA ALA A 30 -12.65 -10.57 2.06
C ALA A 30 -13.52 -9.30 2.20
N ASP A 31 -14.29 -9.20 3.28
CA ASP A 31 -15.13 -8.05 3.56
C ASP A 31 -14.30 -6.81 3.92
N SER A 32 -13.19 -6.95 4.64
CA SER A 32 -12.27 -5.84 4.96
C SER A 32 -11.61 -5.28 3.71
N SER A 33 -11.12 -6.15 2.82
CA SER A 33 -10.50 -5.75 1.57
C SER A 33 -11.52 -5.07 0.64
N ARG A 34 -12.72 -5.64 0.53
CA ARG A 34 -13.77 -5.15 -0.37
C ARG A 34 -14.42 -3.84 0.09
N LEU A 35 -14.74 -3.72 1.38
CA LEU A 35 -15.53 -2.61 1.90
C LEU A 35 -14.66 -1.46 2.40
N LEU A 36 -13.48 -1.76 2.95
CA LEU A 36 -12.62 -0.78 3.62
C LEU A 36 -11.28 -0.59 2.89
N GLY A 37 -10.96 -1.43 1.90
CA GLY A 37 -9.66 -1.37 1.22
C GLY A 37 -8.48 -1.74 2.13
N VAL A 38 -8.75 -2.47 3.22
CA VAL A 38 -7.74 -2.87 4.22
C VAL A 38 -7.42 -4.34 4.06
N GLU A 39 -6.13 -4.63 3.85
CA GLU A 39 -5.59 -5.98 3.92
C GLU A 39 -5.33 -6.36 5.38
N LEU A 40 -6.07 -7.34 5.89
CA LEU A 40 -5.88 -7.88 7.24
C LEU A 40 -5.15 -9.22 7.16
N SER A 41 -4.23 -9.46 8.08
CA SER A 41 -3.63 -10.77 8.27
C SER A 41 -4.51 -11.66 9.16
N ARG A 42 -4.29 -12.97 9.12
CA ARG A 42 -4.99 -13.90 10.03
C ARG A 42 -4.68 -13.62 11.50
N GLU A 43 -3.51 -13.06 11.81
CA GLU A 43 -3.12 -12.70 13.17
C GLU A 43 -3.96 -11.53 13.69
N ASP A 44 -4.22 -10.54 12.84
CA ASP A 44 -5.09 -9.40 13.17
C ASP A 44 -6.52 -9.86 13.44
N VAL A 45 -7.02 -10.83 12.67
CA VAL A 45 -8.36 -11.40 12.88
C VAL A 45 -8.44 -12.18 14.19
N VAL A 46 -7.34 -12.81 14.68
CA VAL A 46 -7.33 -13.50 15.99
C VAL A 46 -7.46 -12.50 17.14
N ALA A 47 -6.96 -11.28 16.97
CA ALA A 47 -7.10 -10.23 17.98
C ALA A 47 -8.57 -9.77 18.13
N MET A 48 -9.41 -9.98 17.11
CA MET A 48 -10.81 -9.55 17.12
C MET A 48 -11.70 -10.44 18.01
N PRO A 49 -12.34 -9.87 19.05
CA PRO A 49 -13.29 -10.61 19.88
C PRO A 49 -14.46 -11.20 19.08
N SER A 50 -15.03 -10.45 18.12
CA SER A 50 -16.16 -10.92 17.32
C SER A 50 -15.81 -12.17 16.50
N ALA A 51 -14.59 -12.26 15.97
CA ALA A 51 -14.14 -13.42 15.19
C ALA A 51 -13.98 -14.67 16.07
N ARG A 52 -13.42 -14.50 17.29
CA ARG A 52 -13.28 -15.58 18.27
C ARG A 52 -14.63 -16.09 18.75
N ILE A 53 -15.56 -15.20 19.06
CA ILE A 53 -16.91 -15.56 19.52
C ILE A 53 -17.67 -16.33 18.43
N ALA A 54 -17.68 -15.83 17.19
CA ALA A 54 -18.35 -16.50 16.07
C ALA A 54 -17.79 -17.92 15.83
N THR A 55 -16.49 -18.10 16.02
CA THR A 55 -15.84 -19.41 15.86
C THR A 55 -16.20 -20.38 16.99
N LEU A 56 -16.22 -19.92 18.24
CA LEU A 56 -16.45 -20.78 19.41
C LEU A 56 -17.93 -21.10 19.68
N THR A 57 -18.84 -20.17 19.37
CA THR A 57 -20.25 -20.26 19.81
C THR A 57 -21.20 -20.74 18.73
N ASP A 58 -20.73 -21.01 17.51
CA ASP A 58 -21.57 -21.32 16.33
C ASP A 58 -22.57 -20.20 15.98
N ALA A 59 -22.40 -19.02 16.58
CA ALA A 59 -23.21 -17.84 16.32
C ALA A 59 -22.82 -17.22 14.97
N ALA A 60 -23.80 -16.62 14.30
CA ALA A 60 -23.55 -15.81 13.12
C ALA A 60 -22.58 -14.66 13.45
N LEU A 61 -21.69 -14.34 12.50
CA LEU A 61 -20.77 -13.22 12.63
C LEU A 61 -21.57 -11.92 12.82
N SER A 62 -21.38 -11.25 13.95
CA SER A 62 -22.13 -10.05 14.33
C SER A 62 -21.74 -8.86 13.47
N GLU A 63 -22.70 -8.03 13.04
CA GLU A 63 -22.43 -6.84 12.20
C GLU A 63 -21.41 -5.86 12.82
N SER A 64 -21.19 -5.93 14.14
CA SER A 64 -20.18 -5.17 14.89
C SER A 64 -18.73 -5.46 14.48
N TYR A 65 -18.45 -6.57 13.79
CA TYR A 65 -17.07 -6.91 13.40
C TYR A 65 -16.47 -5.85 12.47
N LEU A 66 -17.28 -5.14 11.68
CA LEU A 66 -16.81 -4.05 10.81
C LEU A 66 -16.31 -2.84 11.59
N ASP A 67 -16.92 -2.53 12.72
CA ASP A 67 -16.48 -1.43 13.57
C ASP A 67 -15.22 -1.82 14.35
N GLU A 68 -15.09 -3.09 14.74
CA GLU A 68 -13.84 -3.63 15.28
C GLU A 68 -12.70 -3.54 14.26
N ILE A 69 -12.95 -3.83 12.97
CA ILE A 69 -11.93 -3.67 11.92
C ILE A 69 -11.41 -2.23 11.87
N LYS A 70 -12.29 -1.22 11.95
CA LYS A 70 -11.88 0.19 11.95
C LYS A 70 -11.05 0.59 13.18
N GLN A 71 -11.23 -0.12 14.29
CA GLN A 71 -10.49 0.12 15.52
C GLN A 71 -9.14 -0.60 15.55
N LEU A 72 -8.88 -1.55 14.65
CA LEU A 72 -7.58 -2.19 14.55
C LEU A 72 -6.54 -1.16 14.09
N GLU A 73 -5.44 -1.09 14.83
CA GLU A 73 -4.30 -0.20 14.54
C GLU A 73 -3.74 -0.47 13.13
N ALA A 74 -3.66 -1.75 12.73
CA ALA A 74 -3.25 -2.16 11.38
C ALA A 74 -4.17 -1.58 10.28
N ALA A 75 -5.48 -1.50 10.53
CA ALA A 75 -6.42 -0.90 9.59
C ALA A 75 -6.23 0.62 9.51
N GLN A 76 -6.01 1.29 10.64
CA GLN A 76 -5.78 2.73 10.69
C GLN A 76 -4.47 3.14 9.99
N GLU A 77 -3.40 2.37 10.19
CA GLU A 77 -2.14 2.59 9.48
C GLU A 77 -2.30 2.43 7.97
N GLN A 78 -3.04 1.40 7.54
CA GLN A 78 -3.26 1.14 6.12
C GLN A 78 -4.14 2.21 5.48
N VAL A 79 -5.19 2.66 6.17
CA VAL A 79 -6.03 3.79 5.72
C VAL A 79 -5.18 5.05 5.58
N ARG A 80 -4.37 5.38 6.59
CA ARG A 80 -3.47 6.54 6.53
C ARG A 80 -2.47 6.46 5.38
N LYS A 81 -1.91 5.27 5.12
CA LYS A 81 -0.99 5.05 3.98
C LYS A 81 -1.72 5.27 2.64
N ASN A 82 -2.93 4.76 2.51
CA ASN A 82 -3.75 4.93 1.32
C ASN A 82 -4.13 6.41 1.08
N GLU A 83 -4.52 7.14 2.13
CA GLU A 83 -4.84 8.58 2.05
C GLU A 83 -3.62 9.40 1.60
N VAL A 84 -2.44 9.16 2.18
CA VAL A 84 -1.21 9.84 1.78
C VAL A 84 -0.84 9.50 0.34
N ARG A 85 -1.03 8.25 -0.09
CA ARG A 85 -0.81 7.86 -1.49
C ARG A 85 -1.77 8.59 -2.43
N GLU A 86 -3.06 8.65 -2.09
CA GLU A 86 -4.07 9.32 -2.90
C GLU A 86 -3.80 10.83 -3.01
N ALA A 87 -3.43 11.50 -1.91
CA ALA A 87 -3.04 12.91 -1.94
C ALA A 87 -1.81 13.17 -2.84
N LEU A 88 -0.85 12.24 -2.87
CA LEU A 88 0.31 12.32 -3.75
C LEU A 88 -0.04 12.08 -5.22
N GLU A 89 -0.91 11.11 -5.51
CA GLU A 89 -1.40 10.81 -6.86
C GLU A 89 -2.30 11.92 -7.41
N ALA A 90 -3.11 12.56 -6.56
CA ALA A 90 -3.93 13.73 -6.88
C ALA A 90 -3.10 14.99 -7.15
N GLY A 91 -1.79 14.97 -6.83
CA GLY A 91 -0.89 16.09 -7.07
C GLY A 91 -1.02 17.21 -6.05
N GLU A 92 -1.47 16.92 -4.83
CA GLU A 92 -1.59 17.94 -3.78
C GLU A 92 -0.23 18.51 -3.39
N GLU A 93 -0.09 19.83 -3.55
CA GLU A 93 1.19 20.53 -3.38
C GLU A 93 1.76 20.41 -1.96
N GLN A 94 0.90 20.28 -0.95
CA GLN A 94 1.32 20.08 0.44
C GLN A 94 1.96 18.71 0.66
N ALA A 95 1.36 17.63 0.15
CA ALA A 95 1.91 16.28 0.28
C ALA A 95 3.26 16.13 -0.45
N HIS A 96 3.38 16.74 -1.63
CA HIS A 96 4.65 16.81 -2.36
C HIS A 96 5.71 17.66 -1.65
N ALA A 97 5.31 18.80 -1.07
CA ALA A 97 6.22 19.65 -0.30
C ALA A 97 6.78 18.93 0.94
N GLU A 98 5.97 18.11 1.62
CA GLU A 98 6.43 17.30 2.74
C GLU A 98 7.46 16.24 2.32
N LEU A 99 7.24 15.56 1.19
CA LEU A 99 8.23 14.63 0.64
C LEU A 99 9.51 15.34 0.17
N ALA A 100 9.39 16.56 -0.35
CA ALA A 100 10.53 17.35 -0.82
C ALA A 100 11.45 17.78 0.32
N ARG A 101 10.92 17.97 1.53
CA ARG A 101 11.70 18.28 2.75
C ARG A 101 12.55 17.13 3.26
N LEU A 102 12.19 15.88 2.93
CA LEU A 102 12.95 14.69 3.31
C LEU A 102 14.23 14.56 2.49
N SER A 103 15.26 13.96 3.10
CA SER A 103 16.49 13.62 2.38
C SER A 103 16.21 12.60 1.26
N PRO A 104 17.07 12.50 0.22
CA PRO A 104 16.84 11.59 -0.90
C PRO A 104 16.66 10.13 -0.49
N THR A 105 17.40 9.67 0.53
CA THR A 105 17.31 8.32 1.08
C THR A 105 15.99 8.08 1.81
N GLU A 106 15.55 9.04 2.62
CA GLU A 106 14.27 8.96 3.36
C GLU A 106 13.09 9.00 2.40
N ARG A 107 13.16 9.84 1.36
CA ARG A 107 12.13 9.92 0.31
C ARG A 107 11.98 8.59 -0.43
N MET A 108 13.10 7.95 -0.78
CA MET A 108 13.09 6.62 -1.41
C MET A 108 12.54 5.54 -0.48
N SER A 109 12.88 5.59 0.81
CA SER A 109 12.35 4.66 1.81
C SER A 109 10.83 4.82 1.97
N LYS A 110 10.37 6.07 2.11
CA LYS A 110 8.94 6.40 2.26
C LYS A 110 8.15 6.08 0.98
N ALA A 111 8.73 6.31 -0.20
CA ALA A 111 8.11 5.91 -1.47
C ALA A 111 7.97 4.39 -1.59
N ARG A 112 8.93 3.60 -1.09
CA ARG A 112 8.83 2.13 -1.02
C ARG A 112 7.75 1.68 -0.06
N GLU A 113 7.69 2.29 1.12
CA GLU A 113 6.66 2.00 2.12
C GLU A 113 5.24 2.29 1.62
N LEU A 114 5.08 3.35 0.83
CA LEU A 114 3.81 3.74 0.19
C LEU A 114 3.48 2.94 -1.08
N GLY A 115 4.35 2.02 -1.52
CA GLY A 115 4.15 1.25 -2.75
C GLY A 115 4.27 2.06 -4.04
N LEU A 116 4.84 3.26 -3.99
CA LEU A 116 5.02 4.18 -5.13
C LEU A 116 6.24 3.83 -6.02
N THR A 117 6.77 2.62 -5.91
CA THR A 117 7.99 2.18 -6.61
C THR A 117 7.79 1.93 -8.10
N GLY A 118 6.53 1.85 -8.55
CA GLY A 118 6.15 1.67 -9.94
C GLY A 118 5.98 2.98 -10.70
N GLY A 119 6.86 3.96 -10.48
CA GLY A 119 6.88 5.17 -11.30
C GLY A 119 6.94 4.74 -12.78
N THR A 120 5.89 5.05 -13.54
CA THR A 120 5.81 4.72 -14.97
C THR A 120 7.12 5.20 -15.60
N PRO A 121 7.94 4.31 -16.17
CA PRO A 121 9.20 4.75 -16.76
C PRO A 121 8.87 5.85 -17.75
N MET A 122 9.41 7.04 -17.51
CA MET A 122 9.20 8.19 -18.37
C MET A 122 9.62 7.74 -19.77
N ALA A 123 8.63 7.57 -20.66
CA ALA A 123 8.83 6.92 -21.94
C ALA A 123 10.04 7.54 -22.63
N GLU A 124 11.13 6.77 -22.75
CA GLU A 124 12.26 7.20 -23.56
C GLU A 124 11.74 7.31 -24.99
N PRO A 125 11.87 8.48 -25.64
CA PRO A 125 11.35 8.66 -26.99
C PRO A 125 12.07 7.67 -27.91
N SER A 126 11.30 6.71 -28.43
CA SER A 126 11.76 5.60 -29.25
C SER A 126 12.10 5.99 -30.70
N SER A 127 12.25 7.28 -30.99
CA SER A 127 12.47 7.73 -32.35
C SER A 127 13.32 9.01 -32.44
N ILE A 128 14.37 8.88 -33.24
CA ILE A 128 15.30 9.91 -33.73
C ILE A 128 14.58 10.91 -34.67
N ALA A 129 13.28 10.73 -34.94
CA ALA A 129 12.59 11.39 -36.05
C ALA A 129 12.35 12.90 -35.93
N ASP A 130 12.62 13.56 -34.80
CA ASP A 130 12.54 15.03 -34.71
C ASP A 130 13.71 15.63 -33.92
N GLU A 131 14.87 15.71 -34.56
CA GLU A 131 16.06 16.44 -34.09
C GLU A 131 15.71 17.86 -33.58
N ALA A 132 14.77 18.55 -34.23
CA ALA A 132 14.30 19.86 -33.82
C ALA A 132 13.59 19.86 -32.44
N THR A 133 12.88 18.79 -32.11
CA THR A 133 12.20 18.63 -30.81
C THR A 133 13.21 18.33 -29.70
N LEU A 134 14.23 17.51 -30.00
CA LEU A 134 15.32 17.24 -29.08
C LEU A 134 16.15 18.50 -28.78
N LEU A 135 16.44 19.32 -29.80
CA LEU A 135 17.14 20.60 -29.64
C LEU A 135 16.35 21.58 -28.78
N ARG A 136 15.03 21.70 -28.98
CA ARG A 136 14.17 22.54 -28.12
C ARG A 136 14.19 22.09 -26.66
N ARG A 137 14.22 20.78 -26.43
CA ARG A 137 14.29 20.21 -25.07
C ARG A 137 15.66 20.37 -24.42
N LEU A 138 16.74 20.37 -25.19
CA LEU A 138 18.08 20.70 -24.68
C LEU A 138 18.14 22.13 -24.12
N LEU A 139 17.40 23.06 -24.73
CA LEU A 139 17.35 24.46 -24.29
C LEU A 139 16.64 24.65 -22.95
N THR A 140 15.76 23.73 -22.54
CA THR A 140 15.07 23.79 -21.24
C THR A 140 15.88 23.18 -20.09
N LEU A 141 16.99 22.50 -20.39
CA LEU A 141 17.87 21.87 -19.39
C LEU A 141 19.01 22.81 -18.96
N SER A 142 19.57 22.51 -17.80
CA SER A 142 20.76 23.21 -17.27
C SER A 142 21.98 22.99 -18.18
N PRO A 143 22.97 23.91 -18.20
CA PRO A 143 24.10 23.83 -19.14
C PRO A 143 24.90 22.52 -19.08
N SER A 144 25.07 21.93 -17.88
CA SER A 144 25.77 20.66 -17.68
C SER A 144 24.98 19.46 -18.23
N GLU A 145 23.67 19.42 -17.99
CA GLU A 145 22.78 18.36 -18.48
C GLU A 145 22.59 18.42 -19.99
N ARG A 146 22.63 19.63 -20.57
CA ARG A 146 22.52 19.86 -22.01
C ARG A 146 23.62 19.13 -22.79
N ILE A 147 24.86 19.21 -22.32
CA ILE A 147 26.00 18.57 -23.00
C ILE A 147 25.91 17.05 -22.86
N ALA A 148 25.59 16.56 -21.66
CA ALA A 148 25.46 15.12 -21.40
C ALA A 148 24.34 14.47 -22.23
N LYS A 149 23.15 15.09 -22.24
CA LYS A 149 22.01 14.60 -23.04
C LYS A 149 22.22 14.81 -24.54
N GLY A 150 22.83 15.92 -24.95
CA GLY A 150 23.16 16.19 -26.35
C GLY A 150 24.14 15.18 -26.95
N ARG A 151 25.14 14.73 -26.18
CA ARG A 151 26.03 13.64 -26.57
C ARG A 151 25.33 12.28 -26.62
N ALA A 152 24.50 11.99 -25.63
CA ALA A 152 23.72 10.74 -25.58
C ALA A 152 22.75 10.61 -26.76
N TRP A 153 22.21 11.73 -27.25
CA TRP A 153 21.33 11.80 -28.42
C TRP A 153 22.06 11.97 -29.75
N GLY A 154 23.40 12.05 -29.76
CA GLY A 154 24.21 12.18 -30.98
C GLY A 154 24.15 13.56 -31.66
N LEU A 155 23.58 14.57 -31.00
CA LEU A 155 23.43 15.94 -31.52
C LEU A 155 24.69 16.79 -31.35
N ILE A 156 25.54 16.42 -30.40
CA ILE A 156 26.82 17.08 -30.11
C ILE A 156 27.90 16.01 -30.14
N LYS A 157 28.88 16.15 -31.03
CA LYS A 157 30.09 15.31 -31.08
C LYS A 157 31.13 15.79 -30.07
#